data_AF-A0A3L7RIJ4-F1
#
_entry.id   AF-A0A3L7RIJ4-F1
#
_cell.length_a   1.000
_cell.length_b   1.000
_cell.length_c   1.000
_cell.angle_alpha   90.00
_cell.angle_beta   90.00
_cell.angle_gamma   90.00
#
_symmetry.space_group_name_H-M   'P 1'
#
loop_
_entity.id
_entity.type
_entity.pdbx_description
1 polymer ?
#
loop_
_entity_poly.entity_id
_entity_poly.type
_entity_poly.pdbx_seq_one_letter_code
_entity_poly.pdbx_strand_id
1 'polypeptide(L)'
;MKLFLKTSTSLPAIETFVIRELRSEKTFSLREVNFQGLIWAVVFEVVTCVFRFGFALESTRDTASSIGRLTMGLRIHHSYIGIACVGLAFWLEQRFPKSSFRLLAIGIGLFISDMIHHFVVLWIITGNPQFDLLY
;
A
#
# COMPACT_ATOMS: atom_id res chain seq x y z
N MET A 1 6.69 61.87 -28.49
CA MET A 1 7.39 60.84 -29.30
C MET A 1 7.80 59.72 -28.35
N LYS A 2 7.31 58.50 -28.62
CA LYS A 2 7.40 57.29 -27.78
C LYS A 2 8.84 56.81 -27.62
N LEU A 3 9.19 56.26 -26.45
CA LEU A 3 9.94 54.99 -26.35
C LEU A 3 9.91 54.47 -24.90
N PHE A 4 8.79 53.83 -24.56
CA PHE A 4 8.66 52.99 -23.38
C PHE A 4 9.29 51.63 -23.74
N LEU A 5 10.53 51.39 -23.31
CA LEU A 5 11.23 50.13 -23.53
C LEU A 5 10.59 49.03 -22.67
N LYS A 6 9.58 48.38 -23.24
CA LYS A 6 9.04 47.11 -22.74
C LYS A 6 10.08 46.02 -23.01
N THR A 7 10.98 45.78 -22.06
CA THR A 7 11.85 44.60 -22.06
C THR A 7 11.00 43.37 -21.84
N SER A 8 10.50 42.81 -22.95
CA SER A 8 9.95 41.46 -23.01
C SER A 8 11.09 40.46 -22.89
N THR A 9 11.55 40.21 -21.68
CA THR A 9 12.38 39.02 -21.40
C THR A 9 11.44 37.82 -21.40
N SER A 10 11.17 37.27 -22.58
CA SER A 10 10.69 35.90 -22.70
C SER A 10 11.70 35.01 -21.98
N LEU A 11 11.33 34.47 -20.82
CA LEU A 11 12.12 33.44 -20.16
C LEU A 11 12.40 32.35 -21.19
N PRO A 12 13.66 31.88 -21.32
CA PRO A 12 13.98 30.82 -22.26
C PRO A 12 13.09 29.61 -21.95
N ALA A 13 12.53 28.98 -22.98
CA ALA A 13 11.63 27.83 -22.85
C ALA A 13 12.20 26.72 -21.95
N ILE A 14 13.52 26.66 -21.80
CA ILE A 14 14.26 25.76 -20.93
C ILE A 14 14.00 26.05 -19.44
N GLU A 15 14.00 27.30 -18.98
CA GLU A 15 13.69 27.62 -17.58
C GLU A 15 12.24 27.34 -17.23
N THR A 16 11.32 27.60 -18.19
CA THR A 16 9.90 27.27 -18.00
C THR A 16 9.68 25.76 -17.98
N PHE A 17 10.45 24.98 -18.76
CA PHE A 17 10.45 23.52 -18.72
C PHE A 17 11.02 23.00 -17.39
N VAL A 18 12.16 23.51 -16.94
CA VAL A 18 12.80 23.11 -15.67
C VAL A 18 11.90 23.43 -14.47
N ILE A 19 11.28 24.62 -14.42
CA ILE A 19 10.35 24.98 -13.33
C ILE A 19 9.05 24.16 -13.39
N ARG A 20 8.59 23.77 -14.58
CA ARG A 20 7.39 22.94 -14.77
C ARG A 20 7.64 21.47 -14.45
N GLU A 21 8.85 20.96 -14.70
CA GLU A 21 9.29 19.62 -14.28
C GLU A 21 9.48 19.57 -12.76
N LEU A 22 10.05 20.61 -12.16
CA LEU A 22 10.20 20.75 -10.70
C LEU A 22 8.87 21.01 -9.96
N ARG A 23 7.81 21.40 -10.69
CA ARG A 23 6.45 21.65 -10.14
C ARG A 23 5.41 20.64 -10.66
N SER A 24 5.83 19.57 -11.32
CA SER A 24 4.98 18.40 -11.57
C SER A 24 5.07 17.40 -10.41
N GLU A 25 5.47 17.86 -9.22
CA GLU A 25 5.27 17.12 -7.98
C GLU A 25 3.79 17.13 -7.62
N LYS A 26 3.07 16.17 -8.22
CA LYS A 26 1.79 15.75 -7.68
C LYS A 26 2.10 15.04 -6.37
N THR A 27 2.27 15.81 -5.30
CA THR A 27 2.26 15.27 -3.95
C THR A 27 0.88 14.68 -3.75
N PHE A 28 0.82 13.35 -3.71
CA PHE A 28 -0.45 12.68 -3.50
C PHE A 28 -0.98 13.08 -2.14
N SER A 29 -2.27 13.42 -2.08
CA SER A 29 -2.84 13.83 -0.80
C SER A 29 -2.84 12.62 0.13
N LEU A 30 -2.43 12.80 1.39
CA LEU A 30 -2.60 11.77 2.43
C LEU A 30 -4.04 11.26 2.49
N ARG A 31 -5.02 12.14 2.20
CA ARG A 31 -6.44 11.76 2.10
C ARG A 31 -6.70 10.76 0.98
N GLU A 32 -6.08 10.93 -0.18
CA GLU A 32 -6.21 10.02 -1.32
C GLU A 32 -5.56 8.67 -1.02
N VAL A 33 -4.35 8.66 -0.44
CA VAL A 33 -3.66 7.43 -0.02
C VAL A 33 -4.52 6.68 0.98
N ASN A 34 -5.02 7.36 2.02
CA ASN A 34 -5.83 6.74 3.06
C ASN A 34 -7.15 6.20 2.50
N PHE A 35 -7.83 6.97 1.65
CA PHE A 35 -9.08 6.52 1.04
C PHE A 35 -8.87 5.29 0.15
N GLN A 36 -7.84 5.30 -0.70
CA GLN A 36 -7.49 4.15 -1.53
C GLN A 36 -7.04 2.95 -0.68
N GLY A 37 -6.27 3.18 0.39
CA GLY A 37 -5.85 2.14 1.33
C GLY A 37 -7.04 1.48 2.03
N LEU A 38 -8.05 2.25 2.44
CA LEU A 38 -9.29 1.71 3.01
C LEU A 38 -10.08 0.88 1.99
N ILE A 39 -10.18 1.34 0.74
CA ILE A 39 -10.81 0.55 -0.33
C ILE A 39 -10.07 -0.80 -0.48
N TRP A 40 -8.75 -0.77 -0.56
CA TRP A 40 -7.95 -1.99 -0.65
C TRP A 40 -8.09 -2.88 0.58
N ALA A 41 -8.16 -2.31 1.78
CA ALA A 41 -8.39 -3.09 3.00
C ALA A 41 -9.72 -3.85 2.95
N VAL A 42 -10.80 -3.20 2.51
CA VAL A 42 -12.10 -3.86 2.34
C VAL A 42 -12.02 -4.98 1.31
N VAL A 43 -11.35 -4.75 0.18
CA VAL A 43 -11.17 -5.77 -0.86
C VAL A 43 -10.40 -6.99 -0.32
N PHE A 44 -9.27 -6.77 0.35
CA PHE A 44 -8.48 -7.85 0.94
C PHE A 44 -9.25 -8.57 2.04
N GLU A 45 -10.02 -7.87 2.86
CA GLU A 45 -10.83 -8.48 3.91
C GLU A 45 -11.91 -9.40 3.32
N VAL A 46 -12.61 -8.94 2.29
CA VAL A 46 -13.63 -9.75 1.60
C VAL A 46 -13.00 -11.01 1.02
N VAL A 47 -11.86 -10.86 0.32
CA VAL A 47 -11.13 -12.00 -0.24
C VAL A 47 -10.68 -12.97 0.86
N THR A 48 -10.15 -12.45 1.96
CA THR A 48 -9.69 -13.25 3.11
C THR A 48 -10.84 -13.98 3.77
N CYS A 49 -11.99 -13.32 3.97
CA CYS A 49 -13.21 -13.93 4.50
C CYS A 49 -13.75 -15.03 3.59
N VAL A 50 -13.75 -14.83 2.27
CA VAL A 50 -14.19 -15.86 1.31
C VAL A 50 -13.29 -17.10 1.40
N PHE A 51 -11.97 -16.93 1.43
CA PHE A 51 -11.06 -18.05 1.60
C PHE A 51 -11.18 -18.72 2.97
N ARG A 52 -11.27 -17.91 4.04
CA ARG A 52 -11.32 -18.41 5.40
C ARG A 52 -12.62 -19.14 5.71
N PHE A 53 -13.77 -18.54 5.41
CA PHE A 53 -15.09 -19.05 5.81
C PHE A 53 -15.83 -19.74 4.66
N GLY A 54 -15.57 -19.35 3.41
CA GLY A 54 -16.17 -20.01 2.25
C GLY A 54 -15.46 -21.31 1.87
N PHE A 55 -14.12 -21.30 1.86
CA PHE A 55 -13.31 -22.48 1.55
C PHE A 55 -12.72 -23.18 2.79
N ALA A 56 -13.03 -22.68 3.99
CA ALA A 56 -12.54 -23.20 5.26
C ALA A 56 -11.00 -23.27 5.35
N LEU A 57 -10.27 -22.38 4.65
CA LEU A 57 -8.80 -22.40 4.63
C LEU A 57 -8.22 -21.85 5.93
N GLU A 58 -7.27 -22.60 6.50
CA GLU A 58 -6.55 -22.19 7.69
C GLU A 58 -5.06 -22.33 7.45
N SER A 59 -4.29 -21.26 7.64
CA SER A 59 -2.84 -21.33 7.41
C SER A 59 -2.16 -22.38 8.29
N THR A 60 -2.56 -22.51 9.56
CA THR A 60 -2.02 -23.51 10.50
C THR A 60 -2.20 -24.95 10.01
N ARG A 61 -3.32 -25.26 9.34
CA ARG A 61 -3.59 -26.59 8.80
C ARG A 61 -3.02 -26.77 7.40
N ASP A 62 -3.24 -25.79 6.53
CA ASP A 62 -3.11 -25.95 5.08
C ASP A 62 -1.74 -25.47 4.56
N THR A 63 -1.01 -24.62 5.30
CA THR A 63 0.30 -24.09 4.87
C THR A 63 1.47 -24.45 5.77
N ALA A 64 1.25 -25.06 6.94
CA ALA A 64 2.32 -25.44 7.86
C ALA A 64 3.33 -26.45 7.26
N SER A 65 2.85 -27.42 6.48
CA SER A 65 3.70 -28.48 5.91
C SER A 65 4.52 -28.06 4.68
N SER A 66 4.15 -26.93 4.05
CA SER A 66 4.79 -26.39 2.85
C SER A 66 5.51 -25.08 3.15
N ILE A 67 4.75 -23.99 3.31
CA ILE A 67 5.27 -22.66 3.61
C ILE A 67 5.96 -22.65 4.97
N GLY A 68 5.35 -23.26 5.98
CA GLY A 68 5.95 -23.32 7.33
C GLY A 68 7.32 -23.99 7.34
N ARG A 69 7.57 -25.00 6.51
CA ARG A 69 8.92 -25.58 6.40
C ARG A 69 9.90 -24.65 5.68
N LEU A 70 9.45 -23.99 4.61
CA LEU A 70 10.27 -23.07 3.82
C LEU A 70 10.69 -21.84 4.65
N THR A 71 9.81 -21.36 5.52
CA THR A 71 10.02 -20.17 6.35
C THR A 71 10.55 -20.49 7.75
N MET A 72 11.03 -21.73 7.96
CA MET A 72 11.55 -22.21 9.26
C MET A 72 10.56 -22.02 10.43
N GLY A 73 9.28 -22.21 10.16
CA GLY A 73 8.18 -22.12 11.13
C GLY A 73 7.55 -20.74 11.21
N LEU A 74 8.03 -19.73 10.47
CA LEU A 74 7.42 -18.40 10.49
C LEU A 74 6.09 -18.38 9.73
N ARG A 75 5.01 -18.00 10.42
CA ARG A 75 3.69 -17.85 9.80
C ARG A 75 3.63 -16.52 9.06
N ILE A 76 3.39 -16.59 7.76
CA ILE A 76 3.33 -15.41 6.91
C ILE A 76 1.95 -14.77 7.01
N HIS A 77 1.89 -13.63 7.68
CA HIS A 77 0.75 -12.73 7.65
C HIS A 77 0.86 -11.80 6.45
N HIS A 78 -0.26 -11.46 5.82
CA HIS A 78 -0.24 -10.50 4.71
C HIS A 78 0.10 -9.09 5.16
N SER A 79 0.07 -8.79 6.47
CA SER A 79 0.66 -7.56 7.03
C SER A 79 2.17 -7.46 6.79
N TYR A 80 2.91 -8.57 6.77
CA TYR A 80 4.36 -8.53 6.47
C TYR A 80 4.61 -8.07 5.04
N ILE A 81 3.80 -8.57 4.10
CA ILE A 81 3.81 -8.15 2.70
C ILE A 81 3.40 -6.68 2.62
N GLY A 82 2.37 -6.27 3.36
CA GLY A 82 1.92 -4.89 3.45
C GLY A 82 3.03 -3.93 3.89
N ILE A 83 3.74 -4.26 4.98
CA ILE A 83 4.87 -3.46 5.49
C ILE A 83 6.01 -3.39 4.45
N ALA A 84 6.33 -4.51 3.80
CA ALA A 84 7.33 -4.54 2.74
C ALA A 84 6.93 -3.64 1.54
N CYS A 85 5.66 -3.67 1.13
CA CYS A 85 5.13 -2.80 0.09
C CYS A 85 5.21 -1.32 0.47
N VAL A 86 4.90 -0.97 1.73
CA VAL A 86 5.03 0.41 2.23
C VAL A 86 6.49 0.88 2.16
N GLY A 87 7.43 0.08 2.67
CA GLY A 87 8.86 0.40 2.60
C GLY A 87 9.36 0.56 1.16
N LEU A 88 8.93 -0.35 0.27
CA LEU A 88 9.28 -0.30 -1.14
C LEU A 88 8.67 0.92 -1.85
N ALA A 89 7.46 1.34 -1.47
CA ALA A 89 6.81 2.52 -2.03
C ALA A 89 7.63 3.78 -1.75
N PHE A 90 8.11 3.97 -0.52
CA PHE A 90 8.99 5.11 -0.19
C PHE A 90 10.28 5.11 -1.00
N TRP A 91 10.89 3.94 -1.21
CA TRP A 91 12.10 3.85 -2.02
C TRP A 91 11.86 4.18 -3.51
N LEU A 92 10.68 3.84 -4.04
CA LEU A 92 10.33 4.07 -5.44
C LEU A 92 9.70 5.46 -5.71
N GLU A 93 9.43 6.26 -4.68
CA GLU A 93 8.72 7.54 -4.80
C GLU A 93 9.37 8.47 -5.81
N GLN A 94 10.70 8.63 -5.75
CA GLN A 94 11.45 9.54 -6.62
C GLN A 94 11.51 9.06 -8.07
N ARG A 95 11.51 7.74 -8.31
CA ARG A 95 11.71 7.15 -9.64
C ARG A 95 10.40 6.86 -10.36
N PHE A 96 9.36 6.48 -9.61
CA PHE A 96 8.06 6.05 -10.15
C PHE A 96 6.90 6.50 -9.25
N PRO A 97 6.61 7.81 -9.15
CA PRO A 97 5.68 8.36 -8.14
C PRO A 97 4.27 7.77 -8.25
N LYS A 98 3.74 7.57 -9.46
CA LYS A 98 2.41 6.96 -9.66
C LYS A 98 2.35 5.51 -9.19
N SER A 99 3.40 4.74 -9.42
CA SER A 99 3.47 3.33 -9.00
C SER A 99 3.71 3.23 -7.50
N SER A 100 4.58 4.08 -6.95
CA SER A 100 4.82 4.21 -5.51
C SER A 100 3.52 4.51 -4.77
N PHE A 101 2.71 5.46 -5.23
CA PHE A 101 1.41 5.77 -4.63
C PHE A 101 0.47 4.56 -4.58
N ARG A 102 0.33 3.82 -5.69
CA ARG A 102 -0.51 2.62 -5.74
C ARG A 102 0.00 1.55 -4.80
N LEU A 103 1.31 1.34 -4.79
CA LEU A 103 1.96 0.35 -3.94
C LEU A 103 1.79 0.70 -2.45
N LEU A 104 1.88 1.99 -2.10
CA LEU A 104 1.64 2.50 -0.75
C LEU A 104 0.20 2.23 -0.31
N ALA A 105 -0.78 2.56 -1.15
CA ALA A 105 -2.18 2.31 -0.86
C ALA A 105 -2.49 0.80 -0.69
N ILE A 106 -1.93 -0.05 -1.57
CA ILE A 106 -2.05 -1.50 -1.47
C ILE A 106 -1.39 -2.01 -0.18
N GLY A 107 -0.20 -1.54 0.15
CA GLY A 107 0.54 -1.95 1.35
C GLY A 107 -0.21 -1.60 2.64
N ILE A 108 -0.75 -0.37 2.71
CA ILE A 108 -1.61 0.07 3.83
C ILE A 108 -2.87 -0.80 3.88
N GLY A 109 -3.51 -1.08 2.75
CA GLY A 109 -4.70 -1.91 2.67
C GLY A 109 -4.46 -3.33 3.18
N LEU A 110 -3.37 -3.97 2.76
CA LEU A 110 -2.96 -5.30 3.23
C LEU A 110 -2.75 -5.32 4.74
N PHE A 111 -1.99 -4.35 5.26
CA PHE A 111 -1.71 -4.25 6.69
C PHE A 111 -2.99 -4.07 7.50
N ILE A 112 -3.84 -3.09 7.14
CA ILE A 112 -5.08 -2.81 7.85
C ILE A 112 -6.03 -4.00 7.78
N SER A 113 -6.18 -4.63 6.60
CA SER A 113 -7.01 -5.83 6.45
C SER A 113 -6.54 -6.95 7.36
N ASP A 114 -5.24 -7.24 7.44
CA ASP A 114 -4.73 -8.30 8.33
C ASP A 114 -5.08 -8.05 9.80
N MET A 115 -4.90 -6.80 10.25
CA MET A 115 -5.24 -6.41 11.62
C MET A 115 -6.74 -6.54 11.88
N ILE A 116 -7.59 -6.09 10.95
CA ILE A 116 -9.04 -6.24 11.07
C ILE A 116 -9.44 -7.72 11.08
N HIS A 117 -8.88 -8.52 10.17
CA HIS A 117 -9.21 -9.93 10.05
C HIS A 117 -8.94 -10.67 11.35
N HIS A 118 -7.74 -10.52 11.90
CA HIS A 118 -7.34 -11.23 13.11
C HIS A 118 -8.00 -10.66 14.37
N PHE A 119 -7.92 -9.34 14.59
CA PHE A 119 -8.35 -8.76 15.87
C PHE A 119 -9.83 -8.40 15.94
N VAL A 120 -10.53 -8.31 14.80
CA VAL A 120 -11.96 -7.99 14.76
C VAL A 120 -12.77 -9.16 14.23
N VAL A 121 -12.52 -9.60 12.99
CA VAL A 121 -13.39 -10.58 12.32
C VAL A 121 -13.27 -11.97 12.94
N LEU A 122 -12.06 -12.53 13.01
CA LEU A 122 -11.81 -13.83 13.62
C LEU A 122 -12.16 -13.82 15.10
N TRP A 123 -11.85 -12.74 15.81
CA TRP A 123 -12.19 -12.63 17.22
C TRP A 123 -13.71 -12.66 17.45
N ILE A 124 -14.50 -11.91 16.67
CA ILE A 124 -15.97 -11.88 16.79
C ILE A 124 -16.59 -13.23 16.40
N ILE A 125 -16.11 -13.86 15.32
CA ILE A 125 -16.74 -15.07 14.77
C ILE A 125 -16.31 -16.35 15.51
N THR A 126 -15.03 -16.45 15.86
CA THR A 126 -14.43 -17.69 16.40
C THR A 126 -14.07 -17.58 17.88
N GLY A 127 -14.08 -16.37 18.46
CA GLY A 127 -13.63 -16.11 19.83
C GLY A 127 -12.11 -16.07 19.99
N ASN A 128 -11.34 -16.28 18.92
CA ASN A 128 -9.87 -16.31 18.95
C ASN A 128 -9.29 -15.52 17.76
N PRO A 129 -8.35 -14.58 17.97
CA PRO A 129 -7.76 -13.82 16.89
C PRO A 129 -6.83 -14.63 15.96
N GLN A 130 -6.32 -15.78 16.41
CA GLN A 130 -5.41 -16.66 15.65
C GLN A 130 -4.20 -15.94 15.03
N PHE A 131 -3.66 -14.95 15.76
CA PHE A 131 -2.51 -14.14 15.34
C PHE A 131 -1.20 -14.72 15.90
N ASP A 132 -0.84 -15.91 15.42
CA ASP A 132 0.36 -16.62 15.86
C ASP A 132 1.53 -16.29 14.92
N LEU A 133 2.68 -15.86 15.44
CA LEU A 133 3.83 -15.55 14.57
C LEU A 133 4.52 -16.82 14.03
N LEU A 134 4.27 -17.96 14.67
CA LEU A 134 4.86 -19.26 14.34
C LEU A 134 3.75 -20.30 14.09
N TYR A 135 4.03 -21.29 13.25
CA TYR A 135 3.15 -22.44 12.96
C TYR A 135 3.07 -23.44 14.11
#